data_AF-A0A093UYP2-F1
#
_entry.id   AF-A0A093UYP2-F1
#
_cell.length_a   1.000
_cell.length_b   1.000
_cell.length_c   1.000
_cell.angle_alpha   90.00
_cell.angle_beta   90.00
_cell.angle_gamma   90.00
#
_symmetry.space_group_name_H-M   'P 1'
#
loop_
_entity.id
_entity.type
_entity.pdbx_description
1 polymer ?
#
loop_
_entity_poly.entity_id
_entity_poly.type
_entity_poly.pdbx_seq_one_letter_code
_entity_poly.pdbx_strand_id
1 'polypeptide(L)'
;MSPTQSEVRRNSACKTLQLRHAQPAAKSRQWYLAYLRRNYGAPSTSASWTTKELLGRGACSTTTTTTVTTTPWPWNEGLQNMSSGVSMPTIPISELITPLLDPRAMELSSPEITCSNALTMTAADQNYFRYFPSSSVVFYYMKNWEWSSLRLLYKGPAATNKIIMRMMLAIAASDMHRQRNFSSAAEKEATKRRAQYHYELAVQEFRQYLEEYGNAANNNNDDDDEPGTVEKALESESEMIFSVMFLMITYEWNFGHSVKHFQMHIEGVRCMLKAHPEIFVTRNIADTILTTGLRPKNVMSFIPSQLLLWILYMEISGHPRGLTGSLYNTLVESGHSALHPDYLHQCARIWGRCLWAEEYPETQILDDMENHRALELNHHSIIIGNKIWQLALGNSDDPSMTPDKLYAEIMRIRELYSDMFITARFTSSSLFAYRALFTIYLSVCAFEAQILYHRRIFYAKSRPPNDVERQAVTTLLDLLYKQYSVEPKLLHRMPWSIFMVMIETEDPIHRDWAEQRLREVRHLHEGNAYINTLVDLVVERQRMYPDEMVDLLDILQRQYSS
;
A
#
# COMPACT_ATOMS: atom_id res chain seq x y z
N MET A 1 21.60 -4.98 -66.74
CA MET A 1 22.80 -5.27 -65.91
C MET A 1 23.26 -3.94 -65.31
N SER A 2 23.50 -3.93 -63.99
CA SER A 2 23.67 -2.80 -63.04
C SER A 2 24.76 -1.76 -63.40
N PRO A 3 25.02 -0.66 -62.63
CA PRO A 3 24.40 -0.14 -61.38
C PRO A 3 24.21 1.42 -61.31
N THR A 4 23.57 1.97 -60.26
CA THR A 4 24.01 3.16 -59.45
C THR A 4 23.02 3.56 -58.33
N GLN A 5 23.56 4.27 -57.33
CA GLN A 5 23.08 4.61 -55.97
C GLN A 5 21.91 5.62 -55.88
N SER A 6 21.12 5.57 -54.80
CA SER A 6 20.75 6.75 -54.00
C SER A 6 20.09 6.38 -52.65
N GLU A 7 20.61 6.94 -51.56
CA GLU A 7 20.07 6.98 -50.20
C GLU A 7 18.71 7.71 -50.11
N VAL A 8 17.80 7.22 -49.27
CA VAL A 8 16.82 8.06 -48.56
C VAL A 8 16.73 7.63 -47.10
N ARG A 9 17.13 8.55 -46.22
CA ARG A 9 17.03 8.50 -44.75
C ARG A 9 15.58 8.35 -44.28
N ARG A 10 15.33 7.45 -43.33
CA ARG A 10 14.27 7.61 -42.32
C ARG A 10 14.87 7.41 -40.93
N ASN A 11 14.93 8.51 -40.18
CA ASN A 11 15.25 8.53 -38.76
C ASN A 11 14.05 7.98 -37.97
N SER A 12 14.20 6.84 -37.31
CA SER A 12 13.37 6.45 -36.17
C SER A 12 14.26 6.41 -34.92
N ALA A 13 14.28 7.51 -34.18
CA ALA A 13 14.95 7.58 -32.89
C ALA A 13 14.09 6.84 -31.84
N CYS A 14 14.24 5.52 -31.75
CA CYS A 14 13.83 4.76 -30.59
C CYS A 14 14.86 5.04 -29.48
N LYS A 15 14.55 5.96 -28.57
CA LYS A 15 15.34 6.12 -27.34
C LYS A 15 14.93 5.00 -26.38
N THR A 16 15.62 3.87 -26.49
CA THR A 16 15.61 2.82 -25.47
C THR A 16 16.16 3.41 -24.18
N LEU A 17 15.30 3.62 -23.18
CA LEU A 17 15.69 3.93 -21.81
C LEU A 17 16.38 2.68 -21.24
N GLN A 18 17.72 2.64 -21.34
CA GLN A 18 18.52 1.63 -20.65
C GLN A 18 18.33 1.81 -19.14
N LEU A 19 17.60 0.87 -18.53
CA LEU A 19 17.59 0.63 -17.09
C LEU A 19 19.03 0.42 -16.63
N ARG A 20 19.54 1.35 -15.81
CA ARG A 20 20.86 1.21 -15.18
C ARG A 20 20.84 -0.02 -14.27
N HIS A 21 21.81 -0.90 -14.50
CA HIS A 21 22.10 -2.05 -13.64
C HIS A 21 22.08 -1.72 -12.15
N ALA A 22 21.63 -2.69 -11.35
CA ALA A 22 21.60 -2.66 -9.90
C ALA A 22 22.88 -2.03 -9.32
N GLN A 23 22.73 -0.91 -8.62
CA GLN A 23 23.81 -0.34 -7.84
C GLN A 23 24.08 -1.23 -6.61
N PRO A 24 25.35 -1.43 -6.21
CA PRO A 24 25.69 -2.08 -4.93
C PRO A 24 24.93 -1.44 -3.76
N ALA A 25 24.41 -2.24 -2.83
CA ALA A 25 23.58 -1.79 -1.70
C ALA A 25 24.21 -0.61 -0.91
N ALA A 26 25.54 -0.60 -0.76
CA ALA A 26 26.28 0.50 -0.13
C ALA A 26 26.16 1.83 -0.90
N LYS A 27 26.19 1.80 -2.24
CA LYS A 27 25.99 3.00 -3.08
C LYS A 27 24.54 3.49 -3.00
N SER A 28 23.57 2.57 -2.90
CA SER A 28 22.15 2.91 -2.81
C SER A 28 21.77 3.49 -1.44
N ARG A 29 22.35 2.98 -0.34
CA ARG A 29 22.23 3.58 1.00
C ARG A 29 22.81 5.01 1.02
N GLN A 30 24.03 5.19 0.51
CA GLN A 30 24.65 6.51 0.41
C GLN A 30 23.83 7.48 -0.45
N TRP A 31 23.22 6.98 -1.53
CA TRP A 31 22.33 7.76 -2.37
C TRP A 31 21.06 8.20 -1.63
N TYR A 32 20.39 7.31 -0.89
CA TYR A 32 19.21 7.66 -0.11
C TYR A 32 19.53 8.70 0.98
N LEU A 33 20.64 8.51 1.70
CA LEU A 33 21.12 9.49 2.68
C LEU A 33 21.46 10.84 2.03
N ALA A 34 22.10 10.83 0.86
CA ALA A 34 22.41 12.05 0.11
C ALA A 34 21.15 12.78 -0.35
N TYR A 35 20.10 12.06 -0.76
CA TYR A 35 18.81 12.64 -1.08
C TYR A 35 18.17 13.28 0.16
N LEU A 36 18.13 12.59 1.30
CA LEU A 36 17.59 13.13 2.54
C LEU A 36 18.35 14.39 2.97
N ARG A 37 19.68 14.41 2.82
CA ARG A 37 20.51 15.62 3.03
C ARG A 37 20.13 16.76 2.10
N ARG A 38 19.94 16.48 0.81
CA ARG A 38 19.68 17.50 -0.19
C ARG A 38 18.33 18.19 0.00
N ASN A 39 17.30 17.42 0.29
CA ASN A 39 15.93 17.93 0.33
C ASN A 39 15.46 18.32 1.72
N TYR A 40 16.08 17.74 2.76
CA TYR A 40 15.66 17.95 4.16
C TYR A 40 16.80 18.32 5.10
N GLY A 41 18.03 18.53 4.61
CA GLY A 41 19.13 19.00 5.45
C GLY A 41 18.92 20.44 5.93
N ALA A 42 19.23 20.71 7.20
CA ALA A 42 19.44 22.08 7.65
C ALA A 42 20.53 22.76 6.80
N PRO A 43 20.43 24.08 6.52
CA PRO A 43 21.44 24.77 5.73
C PRO A 43 22.77 24.78 6.48
N SER A 44 23.65 23.83 6.18
CA SER A 44 25.04 23.89 6.61
C SER A 44 25.83 24.68 5.56
N THR A 45 26.50 25.71 6.04
CA THR A 45 27.45 26.53 5.29
C THR A 45 28.66 25.69 4.91
N SER A 46 28.63 25.01 3.77
CA SER A 46 29.79 24.80 2.88
C SER A 46 29.37 24.00 1.66
N ALA A 47 29.37 24.67 0.52
CA ALA A 47 29.29 24.04 -0.78
C ALA A 47 30.64 23.40 -1.12
N SER A 48 30.62 22.17 -1.63
CA SER A 48 31.18 21.75 -2.93
C SER A 48 31.56 20.28 -2.87
N TRP A 49 31.06 19.45 -3.80
CA TRP A 49 31.81 18.28 -4.26
C TRP A 49 31.52 18.01 -5.73
N THR A 50 32.60 17.95 -6.50
CA THR A 50 32.69 17.68 -7.94
C THR A 50 32.66 16.17 -8.22
N THR A 51 31.98 15.80 -9.30
CA THR A 51 31.94 14.46 -9.89
C THR A 51 33.29 13.99 -10.41
N LYS A 52 33.88 12.97 -9.79
CA LYS A 52 34.74 11.96 -10.43
C LYS A 52 35.14 10.88 -9.42
N GLU A 53 34.68 9.66 -9.65
CA GLU A 53 35.45 8.40 -9.55
C GLU A 53 34.50 7.19 -9.57
N LEU A 54 34.43 6.54 -10.75
CA LEU A 54 33.67 5.31 -11.00
C LEU A 54 34.47 4.46 -11.99
N LEU A 55 35.45 3.68 -11.51
CA LEU A 55 36.04 2.57 -12.26
C LEU A 55 36.59 1.48 -11.31
N GLY A 56 36.29 0.22 -11.62
CA GLY A 56 36.84 -1.00 -10.98
C GLY A 56 35.75 -2.07 -10.78
N ARG A 57 35.45 -2.90 -11.78
CA ARG A 57 35.94 -4.28 -12.05
C ARG A 57 35.52 -5.36 -11.02
N GLY A 58 34.44 -6.06 -11.36
CA GLY A 58 34.34 -7.52 -11.61
C GLY A 58 34.64 -8.54 -10.50
N ALA A 59 33.65 -9.41 -10.23
CA ALA A 59 33.85 -10.86 -10.05
C ALA A 59 32.54 -11.62 -10.27
N CYS A 60 32.67 -12.86 -10.75
CA CYS A 60 31.65 -13.81 -11.21
C CYS A 60 31.41 -14.88 -10.14
N SER A 61 30.18 -15.41 -9.97
CA SER A 61 29.98 -16.85 -9.70
C SER A 61 28.52 -17.33 -9.82
N THR A 62 28.38 -18.36 -10.67
CA THR A 62 27.54 -19.58 -10.61
C THR A 62 26.08 -19.54 -10.13
N THR A 63 25.20 -19.76 -11.11
CA THR A 63 23.79 -20.10 -11.00
C THR A 63 23.60 -21.57 -10.59
N THR A 64 22.79 -21.83 -9.56
CA THR A 64 22.15 -23.13 -9.33
C THR A 64 20.64 -22.93 -9.36
N THR A 65 20.00 -23.51 -10.37
CA THR A 65 18.55 -23.44 -10.58
C THR A 65 17.87 -24.48 -9.69
N THR A 66 17.05 -24.05 -8.73
CA THR A 66 16.14 -24.93 -8.00
C THR A 66 14.71 -24.54 -8.33
N THR A 67 14.03 -25.40 -9.08
CA THR A 67 12.62 -25.29 -9.44
C THR A 67 11.77 -25.60 -8.20
N VAL A 68 11.05 -24.62 -7.66
CA VAL A 68 10.07 -24.83 -6.58
C VAL A 68 8.70 -25.05 -7.22
N THR A 69 8.25 -26.30 -7.20
CA THR A 69 6.90 -26.70 -7.59
C THR A 69 5.92 -26.28 -6.49
N THR A 70 5.03 -25.33 -6.78
CA THR A 70 3.91 -24.98 -5.89
C THR A 70 2.82 -26.03 -6.01
N THR A 71 2.69 -26.90 -5.00
CA THR A 71 1.51 -27.77 -4.83
C THR A 71 0.39 -27.02 -4.11
N PRO A 72 -0.87 -27.09 -4.58
CA PRO A 72 -2.02 -26.58 -3.83
C PRO A 72 -2.29 -27.47 -2.61
N TRP A 73 -2.43 -26.87 -1.42
CA TRP A 73 -2.84 -27.59 -0.21
C TRP A 73 -4.35 -27.91 -0.23
N PRO A 74 -4.78 -29.08 0.30
CA PRO A 74 -6.15 -29.53 0.19
C PRO A 74 -7.00 -29.07 1.37
N TRP A 75 -8.11 -28.40 1.09
CA TRP A 75 -9.31 -28.51 1.93
C TRP A 75 -10.52 -28.61 1.00
N ASN A 76 -11.03 -29.82 0.86
CA ASN A 76 -12.41 -30.12 0.48
C ASN A 76 -12.71 -31.49 1.07
N GLU A 77 -13.19 -31.53 2.31
CA GLU A 77 -14.14 -32.52 2.84
C GLU A 77 -14.35 -32.26 4.34
N GLY A 78 -15.62 -32.08 4.74
CA GLY A 78 -16.02 -32.09 6.15
C GLY A 78 -16.58 -30.78 6.72
N LEU A 79 -17.65 -30.23 6.13
CA LEU A 79 -18.55 -29.31 6.84
C LEU A 79 -19.99 -29.53 6.35
N GLN A 80 -20.55 -30.69 6.71
CA GLN A 80 -21.99 -30.88 6.78
C GLN A 80 -22.35 -31.17 8.24
N ASN A 81 -23.38 -30.46 8.71
CA ASN A 81 -24.03 -30.54 10.03
C ASN A 81 -23.45 -29.66 11.15
N MET A 82 -23.82 -28.37 11.15
CA MET A 82 -24.29 -27.68 12.36
C MET A 82 -25.27 -26.58 11.97
N SER A 83 -26.55 -26.93 11.90
CA SER A 83 -27.67 -26.00 11.80
C SER A 83 -28.49 -26.04 13.09
N SER A 84 -28.11 -25.22 14.07
CA SER A 84 -29.03 -24.70 15.09
C SER A 84 -28.35 -23.68 16.01
N GLY A 85 -28.86 -22.45 15.98
CA GLY A 85 -28.97 -21.57 17.15
C GLY A 85 -27.70 -21.14 17.88
N VAL A 86 -26.75 -20.47 17.20
CA VAL A 86 -25.74 -19.66 17.88
C VAL A 86 -25.86 -18.23 17.38
N SER A 87 -26.19 -17.29 18.27
CA SER A 87 -26.00 -15.86 17.99
C SER A 87 -24.50 -15.63 17.88
N MET A 88 -24.01 -15.45 16.65
CA MET A 88 -22.60 -15.22 16.38
C MET A 88 -22.20 -13.84 16.93
N PRO A 89 -21.19 -13.75 17.82
CA PRO A 89 -20.73 -12.46 18.32
C PRO A 89 -20.05 -11.72 17.17
N THR A 90 -20.71 -10.67 16.69
CA THR A 90 -20.28 -9.88 15.52
C THR A 90 -19.94 -8.47 15.96
N ILE A 91 -18.89 -7.88 15.39
CA ILE A 91 -18.50 -6.48 15.59
C ILE A 91 -19.36 -5.59 14.67
N PRO A 92 -20.28 -4.75 15.19
CA PRO A 92 -21.04 -3.79 14.41
C PRO A 92 -20.15 -2.69 13.82
N ILE A 93 -20.56 -2.04 12.71
CA ILE A 93 -19.84 -0.86 12.16
C ILE A 93 -19.57 0.21 13.23
N SER A 94 -20.52 0.43 14.15
CA SER A 94 -20.37 1.43 15.22
C SER A 94 -19.17 1.19 16.12
N GLU A 95 -18.64 -0.04 16.17
CA GLU A 95 -17.42 -0.37 16.91
C GLU A 95 -16.14 -0.25 16.05
N LEU A 96 -16.27 -0.14 14.72
CA LEU A 96 -15.16 0.15 13.80
C LEU A 96 -14.96 1.65 13.60
N ILE A 97 -16.03 2.43 13.73
CA ILE A 97 -16.00 3.88 13.68
C ILE A 97 -15.80 4.37 15.10
N THR A 98 -14.56 4.73 15.45
CA THR A 98 -14.33 5.54 16.65
C THR A 98 -15.22 6.78 16.52
N PRO A 99 -16.13 7.05 17.48
CA PRO A 99 -16.99 8.22 17.39
C PRO A 99 -16.09 9.43 17.18
N LEU A 100 -16.42 10.24 16.17
CA LEU A 100 -15.70 11.46 15.86
C LEU A 100 -15.73 12.32 17.12
N LEU A 101 -14.67 12.32 17.92
CA LEU A 101 -14.58 13.16 19.10
C LEU A 101 -14.71 14.59 18.59
N ASP A 102 -15.77 15.30 19.02
CA ASP A 102 -15.92 16.71 18.68
C ASP A 102 -14.69 17.45 19.20
N PRO A 103 -13.81 17.92 18.31
CA PRO A 103 -12.57 18.51 18.77
C PRO A 103 -12.79 19.87 19.47
N ARG A 104 -13.99 20.46 19.35
CA ARG A 104 -14.40 21.68 20.05
C ARG A 104 -14.74 21.42 21.51
N ALA A 105 -15.06 20.18 21.89
CA ALA A 105 -15.29 19.79 23.28
C ALA A 105 -13.99 19.58 24.09
N MET A 106 -12.81 19.80 23.47
CA MET A 106 -11.50 19.42 24.01
C MET A 106 -10.59 20.60 24.42
N GLU A 107 -11.17 21.75 24.76
CA GLU A 107 -10.42 22.82 25.43
C GLU A 107 -10.26 22.52 26.94
N LEU A 108 -9.30 21.66 27.26
CA LEU A 108 -8.66 21.65 28.59
C LEU A 108 -7.17 21.87 28.40
N SER A 109 -6.76 23.08 28.78
CA SER A 109 -5.43 23.67 28.66
C SER A 109 -4.44 23.05 29.65
N SER A 110 -3.60 22.13 29.17
CA SER A 110 -2.31 21.84 29.78
C SER A 110 -1.21 22.43 28.89
N PRO A 111 -0.34 23.34 29.38
CA PRO A 111 0.42 24.24 28.50
C PRO A 111 1.37 23.48 27.56
N GLU A 112 2.09 22.49 28.07
CA GLU A 112 3.03 21.65 27.34
C GLU A 112 3.27 20.37 28.16
N ILE A 113 3.40 19.21 27.49
CA ILE A 113 3.72 17.94 28.14
C ILE A 113 4.98 17.38 27.49
N THR A 114 6.02 17.15 28.29
CA THR A 114 7.21 16.42 27.83
C THR A 114 6.91 14.92 27.86
N CYS A 115 6.95 14.28 26.70
CA CYS A 115 6.76 12.84 26.55
C CYS A 115 8.03 12.08 26.96
N SER A 116 7.88 10.77 27.22
CA SER A 116 9.00 9.87 27.53
C SER A 116 10.03 9.74 26.40
N ASN A 117 9.66 10.13 25.17
CA ASN A 117 10.55 10.21 24.00
C ASN A 117 11.29 11.57 23.87
N ALA A 118 11.28 12.39 24.93
CA ALA A 118 11.84 13.74 24.99
C ALA A 118 11.20 14.79 24.06
N LEU A 119 10.10 14.46 23.38
CA LEU A 119 9.32 15.43 22.61
C LEU A 119 8.44 16.26 23.56
N THR A 120 8.55 17.59 23.50
CA THR A 120 7.61 18.48 24.18
C THR A 120 6.40 18.75 23.27
N MET A 121 5.24 18.25 23.68
CA MET A 121 3.98 18.40 22.96
C MET A 121 3.24 19.65 23.42
N THR A 122 2.94 20.53 22.47
CA THR A 122 2.03 21.67 22.69
C THR A 122 0.59 21.18 22.85
N ALA A 123 -0.31 22.05 23.34
CA ALA A 123 -1.73 21.75 23.41
C ALA A 123 -2.33 21.34 22.04
N ALA A 124 -1.87 21.97 20.95
CA ALA A 124 -2.29 21.58 19.60
C ALA A 124 -1.82 20.17 19.23
N ASP A 125 -0.57 19.81 19.57
CA ASP A 125 -0.04 18.47 19.31
C ASP A 125 -0.81 17.40 20.10
N GLN A 126 -1.20 17.70 21.34
CA GLN A 126 -2.04 16.78 22.12
C GLN A 126 -3.41 16.55 21.45
N ASN A 127 -3.98 17.58 20.82
CA ASN A 127 -5.22 17.45 20.07
C ASN A 127 -5.02 16.57 18.83
N TYR A 128 -3.95 16.79 18.04
CA TYR A 128 -3.62 15.96 16.88
C TYR A 128 -3.41 14.50 17.27
N PHE A 129 -2.65 14.24 18.34
CA PHE A 129 -2.42 12.87 18.80
C PHE A 129 -3.72 12.19 19.22
N ARG A 130 -4.57 12.85 20.02
CA ARG A 130 -5.89 12.33 20.40
C ARG A 130 -6.82 12.10 19.21
N TYR A 131 -6.69 12.88 18.14
CA TYR A 131 -7.44 12.72 16.90
C TYR A 131 -6.96 11.55 16.04
N PHE A 132 -5.67 11.19 16.07
CA PHE A 132 -5.08 10.17 15.20
C PHE A 132 -5.91 8.86 15.08
N PRO A 133 -6.46 8.27 16.15
CA PRO A 133 -7.33 7.08 16.09
C PRO A 133 -8.61 7.24 15.23
N SER A 134 -9.02 8.48 14.95
CA SER A 134 -10.19 8.82 14.13
C SER A 134 -9.83 9.31 12.73
N SER A 135 -8.55 9.26 12.34
CA SER A 135 -8.07 9.74 11.05
C SER A 135 -8.49 8.84 9.88
N SER A 136 -8.49 9.40 8.67
CA SER A 136 -8.77 8.68 7.41
C SER A 136 -7.84 7.46 7.22
N VAL A 137 -6.58 7.57 7.67
CA VAL A 137 -5.59 6.49 7.57
C VAL A 137 -6.01 5.29 8.41
N VAL A 138 -6.48 5.51 9.64
CA VAL A 138 -6.98 4.44 10.51
C VAL A 138 -8.24 3.82 9.91
N PHE A 139 -9.18 4.65 9.44
CA PHE A 139 -10.40 4.20 8.80
C PHE A 139 -10.13 3.32 7.58
N TYR A 140 -9.13 3.65 6.75
CA TYR A 140 -8.81 2.93 5.52
C TYR A 140 -8.57 1.42 5.73
N TYR A 141 -7.94 1.05 6.86
CA TYR A 141 -7.64 -0.36 7.17
C TYR A 141 -8.84 -1.11 7.77
N MET A 142 -9.84 -0.40 8.29
CA MET A 142 -11.10 -0.92 8.85
C MET A 142 -10.98 -2.03 9.90
N LYS A 143 -9.80 -2.34 10.43
CA LYS A 143 -9.66 -3.23 11.59
C LYS A 143 -10.10 -2.46 12.83
N ASN A 144 -10.75 -3.14 13.78
CA ASN A 144 -11.09 -2.55 15.07
C ASN A 144 -9.85 -1.89 15.68
N TRP A 145 -9.96 -0.62 16.08
CA TRP A 145 -8.84 0.17 16.59
C TRP A 145 -8.10 -0.56 17.70
N GLU A 146 -8.84 -1.15 18.65
CA GLU A 146 -8.31 -1.88 19.80
C GLU A 146 -7.37 -3.03 19.39
N TRP A 147 -7.51 -3.55 18.18
CA TRP A 147 -6.78 -4.71 17.68
C TRP A 147 -6.11 -4.42 16.33
N SER A 148 -5.72 -3.16 16.12
CA SER A 148 -5.03 -2.70 14.91
C SER A 148 -3.53 -2.46 15.15
N SER A 149 -2.70 -2.58 14.11
CA SER A 149 -1.26 -2.33 14.21
C SER A 149 -0.97 -0.85 14.46
N LEU A 150 -1.84 0.04 13.96
CA LEU A 150 -1.77 1.47 14.23
C LEU A 150 -1.99 1.80 15.72
N ARG A 151 -2.85 1.08 16.44
CA ARG A 151 -2.98 1.24 17.89
C ARG A 151 -1.74 0.79 18.63
N LEU A 152 -1.12 -0.31 18.20
CA LEU A 152 0.14 -0.75 18.80
C LEU A 152 1.20 0.36 18.66
N LEU A 153 1.40 0.87 17.43
CA LEU A 153 2.31 2.00 17.18
C LEU A 153 1.95 3.21 18.06
N TYR A 154 0.66 3.48 18.25
CA TYR A 154 0.15 4.61 19.00
C TYR A 154 0.39 4.49 20.52
N LYS A 155 0.20 3.31 21.11
CA LYS A 155 0.33 3.09 22.55
C LYS A 155 1.77 2.84 22.99
N GLY A 156 2.56 2.13 22.17
CA GLY A 156 3.94 1.75 22.50
C GLY A 156 4.96 2.64 21.80
N PRO A 157 5.35 2.35 20.55
CA PRO A 157 6.41 3.05 19.84
C PRO A 157 6.29 4.57 19.79
N ALA A 158 5.10 5.15 19.66
CA ALA A 158 4.95 6.60 19.69
C ALA A 158 5.38 7.22 21.03
N ALA A 159 5.12 6.54 22.15
CA ALA A 159 5.48 7.04 23.48
C ALA A 159 7.00 7.04 23.73
N THR A 160 7.74 6.14 23.06
CA THR A 160 9.18 5.93 23.28
C THR A 160 10.06 6.41 22.12
N ASN A 161 9.50 6.59 20.92
CA ASN A 161 10.22 7.02 19.73
C ASN A 161 9.67 8.35 19.19
N LYS A 162 10.51 9.38 19.22
CA LYS A 162 10.13 10.73 18.79
C LYS A 162 9.80 10.83 17.29
N ILE A 163 10.45 10.03 16.44
CA ILE A 163 10.22 10.03 14.98
C ILE A 163 8.81 9.51 14.71
N ILE A 164 8.43 8.39 15.34
CA ILE A 164 7.09 7.81 15.20
C ILE A 164 6.02 8.78 15.72
N MET A 165 6.24 9.39 16.88
CA MET A 165 5.32 10.41 17.42
C MET A 165 5.13 11.57 16.44
N ARG A 166 6.23 12.14 15.91
CA ARG A 166 6.15 13.23 14.91
C ARG A 166 5.39 12.81 13.67
N MET A 167 5.62 11.60 13.16
CA MET A 167 4.89 11.10 12.00
C MET A 167 3.38 10.97 12.27
N MET A 168 2.99 10.48 13.45
CA MET A 168 1.57 10.44 13.84
C MET A 168 0.96 11.84 13.92
N LEU A 169 1.68 12.80 14.50
CA LEU A 169 1.27 14.20 14.56
C LEU A 169 1.14 14.83 13.17
N ALA A 170 2.09 14.56 12.27
CA ALA A 170 2.07 15.05 10.89
C ALA A 170 0.85 14.51 10.12
N ILE A 171 0.58 13.21 10.22
CA ILE A 171 -0.57 12.56 9.59
C ILE A 171 -1.87 13.14 10.16
N ALA A 172 -2.02 13.17 11.49
CA ALA A 172 -3.23 13.67 12.13
C ALA A 172 -3.50 15.15 11.83
N ALA A 173 -2.47 16.01 11.92
CA ALA A 173 -2.59 17.42 11.61
C ALA A 173 -2.96 17.65 10.13
N SER A 174 -2.37 16.88 9.20
CA SER A 174 -2.70 16.98 7.77
C SER A 174 -4.12 16.51 7.48
N ASP A 175 -4.57 15.44 8.13
CA ASP A 175 -5.93 14.91 7.98
C ASP A 175 -6.97 15.86 8.57
N MET A 176 -6.68 16.47 9.72
CA MET A 176 -7.51 17.53 10.29
C MET A 176 -7.53 18.79 9.42
N HIS A 177 -6.40 19.18 8.84
CA HIS A 177 -6.33 20.26 7.84
C HIS A 177 -7.24 20.01 6.65
N ARG A 178 -7.39 18.74 6.26
CA ARG A 178 -8.20 18.32 5.13
C ARG A 178 -9.69 18.26 5.46
N GLN A 179 -10.05 17.73 6.63
CA GLN A 179 -11.45 17.46 7.00
C GLN A 179 -12.16 18.62 7.73
N ARG A 180 -11.43 19.51 8.41
CA ARG A 180 -12.07 20.51 9.28
C ARG A 180 -12.60 21.75 8.55
N ASN A 181 -13.75 22.19 9.02
CA ASN A 181 -14.18 23.59 8.93
C ASN A 181 -13.46 24.40 10.01
N PHE A 182 -12.36 25.05 9.63
CA PHE A 182 -11.59 25.94 10.51
C PHE A 182 -12.39 27.19 10.86
N SER A 183 -12.24 27.66 12.11
CA SER A 183 -12.94 28.86 12.59
C SER A 183 -12.33 30.14 12.00
N SER A 184 -11.07 30.08 11.57
CA SER A 184 -10.37 31.18 10.88
C SER A 184 -9.35 30.67 9.86
N ALA A 185 -9.00 31.52 8.89
CA ALA A 185 -7.92 31.23 7.93
C ALA A 185 -6.55 31.09 8.63
N ALA A 186 -6.33 31.81 9.73
CA ALA A 186 -5.09 31.73 10.50
C ALA A 186 -4.92 30.35 11.17
N GLU A 187 -6.00 29.79 11.73
CA GLU A 187 -6.00 28.45 12.32
C GLU A 187 -5.70 27.39 11.25
N LYS A 188 -6.36 27.49 10.09
CA LYS A 188 -6.15 26.59 8.95
C LYS A 188 -4.68 26.55 8.52
N GLU A 189 -4.07 27.72 8.38
CA GLU A 189 -2.67 27.83 7.94
C GLU A 189 -1.70 27.39 9.04
N ALA A 190 -2.01 27.64 10.32
CA ALA A 190 -1.22 27.15 11.44
C ALA A 190 -1.20 25.61 11.50
N THR A 191 -2.35 24.94 11.32
CA THR A 191 -2.41 23.46 11.27
C THR A 191 -1.58 22.90 10.12
N LYS A 192 -1.67 23.51 8.92
CA LYS A 192 -0.85 23.10 7.77
C LYS A 192 0.65 23.21 8.06
N ARG A 193 1.09 24.36 8.56
CA ARG A 193 2.50 24.58 8.93
C ARG A 193 2.96 23.60 10.01
N ARG A 194 2.11 23.29 10.98
CA ARG A 194 2.44 22.34 12.05
C ARG A 194 2.59 20.91 11.53
N ALA A 195 1.75 20.51 10.57
CA ALA A 195 1.85 19.22 9.92
C ALA A 195 3.17 19.07 9.15
N GLN A 196 3.52 20.07 8.33
CA GLN A 196 4.78 20.13 7.58
C GLN A 196 5.99 20.10 8.52
N TYR A 197 5.95 20.92 9.58
CA TYR A 197 7.01 20.96 10.59
C TYR A 197 7.31 19.59 11.21
N HIS A 198 6.29 18.84 11.61
CA HIS A 198 6.50 17.51 12.19
C HIS A 198 7.02 16.50 11.17
N TYR A 199 6.53 16.55 9.93
CA TYR A 199 7.00 15.68 8.86
C TYR A 199 8.49 15.94 8.54
N GLU A 200 8.87 17.21 8.31
CA GLU A 200 10.26 17.59 8.00
C GLU A 200 11.23 17.18 9.12
N LEU A 201 10.87 17.43 10.38
CA LEU A 201 11.69 17.01 11.52
C LEU A 201 11.78 15.49 11.64
N ALA A 202 10.70 14.75 11.40
CA ALA A 202 10.74 13.29 11.41
C ALA A 202 11.71 12.75 10.36
N VAL A 203 11.70 13.33 9.15
CA VAL A 203 12.63 12.95 8.08
C VAL A 203 14.08 13.27 8.44
N GLN A 204 14.33 14.45 9.03
CA GLN A 204 15.67 14.84 9.51
C GLN A 204 16.21 13.93 10.60
N GLU A 205 15.40 13.65 11.61
CA GLU A 205 15.77 12.80 12.74
C GLU A 205 15.94 11.35 12.31
N PHE A 206 15.11 10.85 11.38
CA PHE A 206 15.27 9.51 10.82
C PHE A 206 16.54 9.37 9.98
N ARG A 207 16.89 10.39 9.19
CA ARG A 207 18.17 10.41 8.47
C ARG A 207 19.34 10.32 9.45
N GLN A 208 19.33 11.14 10.50
CA GLN A 208 20.38 11.12 11.52
C GLN A 208 20.47 9.74 12.19
N TYR A 209 19.33 9.15 12.54
CA TYR A 209 19.26 7.79 13.07
C TYR A 209 19.91 6.76 12.12
N LEU A 210 19.61 6.79 10.82
CA LEU A 210 20.22 5.89 9.84
C LEU A 210 21.73 6.12 9.61
N GLU A 211 22.21 7.35 9.81
CA GLU A 211 23.64 7.69 9.73
C GLU A 211 24.39 7.13 10.95
N GLU A 212 23.88 7.37 12.15
CA GLU A 212 24.43 6.84 13.41
C GLU A 212 24.40 5.32 13.42
N TYR A 213 23.29 4.72 12.97
CA TYR A 213 23.08 3.27 12.94
C TYR A 213 24.16 2.54 12.15
N GLY A 214 24.35 2.90 10.88
CA GLY A 214 25.36 2.19 10.09
C GLY A 214 26.79 2.69 10.30
N ASN A 215 27.04 3.61 11.23
CA ASN A 215 28.36 3.83 11.81
C ASN A 215 28.61 2.87 12.98
N ALA A 216 27.60 2.62 13.83
CA ALA A 216 27.67 1.66 14.93
C ALA A 216 27.82 0.21 14.42
N ALA A 217 27.07 -0.17 13.38
CA ALA A 217 27.19 -1.50 12.76
C ALA A 217 28.57 -1.79 12.14
N ASN A 218 29.36 -0.76 11.81
CA ASN A 218 30.74 -0.92 11.33
C ASN A 218 31.77 -1.03 12.47
N ASN A 219 31.39 -0.67 13.70
CA ASN A 219 32.29 -0.62 14.86
C ASN A 219 32.10 -1.80 15.83
N ASN A 220 30.94 -2.48 15.80
CA ASN A 220 30.60 -3.58 16.70
C ASN A 220 30.94 -4.97 16.10
N ASN A 221 32.20 -5.19 15.71
CA ASN A 221 32.72 -6.53 15.40
C ASN A 221 33.28 -7.24 16.66
N ASP A 222 32.76 -6.93 17.85
CA ASP A 222 33.19 -7.57 19.09
C ASP A 222 32.31 -8.81 19.34
N ASP A 223 32.93 -9.99 19.24
CA ASP A 223 32.34 -11.35 19.23
C ASP A 223 31.73 -11.83 20.58
N ASP A 224 31.41 -10.92 21.53
CA ASP A 224 31.12 -11.29 22.93
C ASP A 224 29.62 -11.32 23.32
N ASP A 225 28.68 -11.03 22.43
CA ASP A 225 27.23 -11.06 22.74
C ASP A 225 26.59 -12.45 22.56
N GLU A 226 25.76 -12.88 23.52
CA GLU A 226 24.99 -14.12 23.44
C GLU A 226 24.09 -14.14 22.17
N PRO A 227 24.07 -15.24 21.39
CA PRO A 227 23.41 -15.32 20.08
C PRO A 227 21.94 -14.86 20.05
N GLY A 228 21.19 -15.07 21.14
CA GLY A 228 19.76 -14.72 21.23
C GLY A 228 19.47 -13.23 21.51
N THR A 229 20.45 -12.48 22.02
CA THR A 229 20.26 -11.06 22.36
C THR A 229 20.42 -10.17 21.12
N VAL A 230 21.34 -10.54 20.22
CA VAL A 230 21.61 -9.82 18.97
C VAL A 230 20.43 -9.92 18.00
N GLU A 231 19.85 -11.11 17.82
CA GLU A 231 18.71 -11.33 16.92
C GLU A 231 17.48 -10.50 17.36
N LYS A 232 17.20 -10.47 18.66
CA LYS A 232 16.08 -9.71 19.22
C LYS A 232 16.28 -8.19 19.12
N ALA A 233 17.53 -7.72 19.23
CA ALA A 233 17.87 -6.31 19.02
C ALA A 233 17.65 -5.91 17.56
N LEU A 234 18.14 -6.72 16.61
CA LEU A 234 17.97 -6.49 15.18
C LEU A 234 16.49 -6.50 14.75
N GLU A 235 15.69 -7.42 15.29
CA GLU A 235 14.23 -7.46 15.09
C GLU A 235 13.57 -6.14 15.53
N SER A 236 13.82 -5.71 16.78
CA SER A 236 13.27 -4.47 17.35
C SER A 236 13.67 -3.22 16.55
N GLU A 237 14.92 -3.17 16.09
CA GLU A 237 15.42 -2.08 15.23
C GLU A 237 14.76 -2.08 13.86
N SER A 238 14.62 -3.24 13.23
CA SER A 238 13.96 -3.39 11.95
C SER A 238 12.48 -3.00 12.01
N GLU A 239 11.79 -3.37 13.08
CA GLU A 239 10.42 -2.97 13.36
C GLU A 239 10.29 -1.45 13.42
N MET A 240 11.22 -0.78 14.09
CA MET A 240 11.25 0.67 14.16
C MET A 240 11.44 1.30 12.77
N ILE A 241 12.43 0.82 12.01
CA ILE A 241 12.73 1.34 10.67
C ILE A 241 11.54 1.16 9.74
N PHE A 242 10.93 -0.03 9.70
CA PHE A 242 9.75 -0.29 8.89
C PHE A 242 8.53 0.51 9.34
N SER A 243 8.36 0.73 10.64
CA SER A 243 7.31 1.59 11.19
C SER A 243 7.45 3.03 10.70
N VAL A 244 8.66 3.58 10.79
CA VAL A 244 8.93 4.95 10.32
C VAL A 244 8.76 5.06 8.80
N MET A 245 9.35 4.14 8.03
CA MET A 245 9.23 4.12 6.57
C MET A 245 7.76 3.99 6.14
N PHE A 246 7.00 3.09 6.75
CA PHE A 246 5.57 2.93 6.49
C PHE A 246 4.80 4.23 6.76
N LEU A 247 5.06 4.91 7.89
CA LEU A 247 4.37 6.16 8.20
C LEU A 247 4.75 7.28 7.23
N MET A 248 6.02 7.37 6.81
CA MET A 248 6.48 8.35 5.81
C MET A 248 5.85 8.10 4.44
N ILE A 249 5.82 6.84 4.00
CA ILE A 249 5.17 6.39 2.76
C ILE A 249 3.67 6.66 2.82
N THR A 250 3.02 6.37 3.96
CA THR A 250 1.61 6.68 4.19
C THR A 250 1.34 8.18 4.15
N TYR A 251 2.24 8.99 4.74
CA TYR A 251 2.13 10.44 4.70
C TYR A 251 2.21 10.94 3.25
N GLU A 252 3.23 10.54 2.49
CA GLU A 252 3.41 10.95 1.10
C GLU A 252 2.29 10.43 0.19
N TRP A 253 1.81 9.20 0.43
CA TRP A 253 0.65 8.64 -0.28
C TRP A 253 -0.57 9.57 -0.14
N ASN A 254 -0.90 9.97 1.09
CA ASN A 254 -2.12 10.72 1.39
C ASN A 254 -1.99 12.24 1.18
N PHE A 255 -0.92 12.84 1.69
CA PHE A 255 -0.75 14.28 1.89
C PHE A 255 0.42 14.87 1.09
N GLY A 256 1.18 14.01 0.40
CA GLY A 256 2.29 14.41 -0.44
C GLY A 256 1.90 15.47 -1.47
N HIS A 257 2.92 16.15 -1.96
CA HIS A 257 2.81 17.11 -3.07
C HIS A 257 3.63 16.67 -4.28
N SER A 258 4.26 15.49 -4.19
CA SER A 258 5.22 15.02 -5.17
C SER A 258 5.37 13.50 -5.11
N VAL A 259 4.97 12.84 -6.20
CA VAL A 259 5.22 11.40 -6.42
C VAL A 259 6.71 11.05 -6.30
N LYS A 260 7.62 12.01 -6.53
CA LYS A 260 9.07 11.81 -6.36
C LYS A 260 9.43 11.54 -4.90
N HIS A 261 8.84 12.22 -3.93
CA HIS A 261 9.14 11.97 -2.52
C HIS A 261 8.63 10.59 -2.09
N PHE A 262 7.42 10.24 -2.54
CA PHE A 262 6.86 8.92 -2.36
C PHE A 262 7.79 7.82 -2.94
N GLN A 263 8.22 7.96 -4.19
CA GLN A 263 9.18 7.07 -4.85
C GLN A 263 10.48 6.92 -4.06
N MET A 264 10.98 8.01 -3.49
CA MET A 264 12.25 8.02 -2.78
C MET A 264 12.22 7.18 -1.50
N HIS A 265 11.12 7.24 -0.75
CA HIS A 265 10.95 6.35 0.42
C HIS A 265 10.80 4.88 0.01
N ILE A 266 10.08 4.59 -1.08
CA ILE A 266 10.01 3.24 -1.64
C ILE A 266 11.40 2.73 -2.04
N GLU A 267 12.22 3.56 -2.69
CA GLU A 267 13.59 3.17 -3.03
C GLU A 267 14.44 2.94 -1.77
N GLY A 268 14.24 3.72 -0.71
CA GLY A 268 14.86 3.48 0.60
C GLY A 268 14.53 2.09 1.14
N VAL A 269 13.27 1.66 1.06
CA VAL A 269 12.83 0.30 1.46
C VAL A 269 13.53 -0.76 0.60
N ARG A 270 13.58 -0.59 -0.72
CA ARG A 270 14.25 -1.53 -1.64
C ARG A 270 15.74 -1.65 -1.35
N CYS A 271 16.41 -0.54 -1.07
CA CYS A 271 17.81 -0.52 -0.71
C CYS A 271 18.08 -1.33 0.57
N MET A 272 17.24 -1.13 1.59
CA MET A 272 17.34 -1.85 2.85
C MET A 272 17.12 -3.35 2.66
N LEU A 273 16.08 -3.75 1.92
CA LEU A 273 15.79 -5.16 1.65
C LEU A 273 16.91 -5.87 0.87
N LYS A 274 17.58 -5.15 -0.04
CA LYS A 274 18.74 -5.69 -0.77
C LYS A 274 20.00 -5.77 0.10
N ALA A 275 20.13 -4.87 1.08
CA ALA A 275 21.28 -4.82 1.98
C ALA A 275 21.17 -5.86 3.10
N HIS A 276 19.96 -6.03 3.64
CA HIS A 276 19.67 -6.79 4.84
C HIS A 276 18.43 -7.69 4.68
N PRO A 277 18.42 -8.64 3.73
CA PRO A 277 17.30 -9.57 3.56
C PRO A 277 17.07 -10.45 4.81
N GLU A 278 18.11 -10.71 5.60
CA GLU A 278 18.11 -11.54 6.81
C GLU A 278 17.17 -11.04 7.92
N ILE A 279 16.77 -9.76 7.86
CA ILE A 279 15.78 -9.16 8.78
C ILE A 279 14.44 -9.91 8.71
N PHE A 280 14.12 -10.52 7.56
CA PHE A 280 12.90 -11.28 7.38
C PHE A 280 13.19 -12.76 7.42
N VAL A 281 12.62 -13.46 8.39
CA VAL A 281 12.81 -14.91 8.56
C VAL A 281 11.52 -15.65 8.23
N THR A 282 11.64 -16.73 7.44
CA THR A 282 10.52 -17.64 7.18
C THR A 282 10.29 -18.49 8.41
N ARG A 283 9.07 -18.49 8.93
CA ARG A 283 8.71 -19.14 10.19
C ARG A 283 7.51 -20.05 9.97
N ASN A 284 7.64 -21.31 10.40
CA ASN A 284 6.56 -22.28 10.32
C ASN A 284 5.60 -22.15 11.51
N ILE A 285 4.90 -21.02 11.58
CA ILE A 285 4.07 -20.65 12.74
C ILE A 285 2.90 -21.61 12.90
N ALA A 286 2.34 -22.10 11.78
CA ALA A 286 1.25 -23.07 11.80
C ALA A 286 1.70 -24.35 12.50
N ASP A 287 2.83 -24.93 12.09
CA ASP A 287 3.32 -26.17 12.70
C ASP A 287 3.74 -25.94 14.15
N THR A 288 4.36 -24.82 14.49
CA THR A 288 4.71 -24.51 15.89
C THR A 288 3.47 -24.45 16.78
N ILE A 289 2.40 -23.79 16.34
CA ILE A 289 1.15 -23.69 17.12
C ILE A 289 0.47 -25.06 17.21
N LEU A 290 0.40 -25.81 16.10
CA LEU A 290 -0.26 -27.11 16.04
C LEU A 290 0.47 -28.18 16.87
N THR A 291 1.80 -28.13 16.90
CA THR A 291 2.64 -29.10 17.64
C THR A 291 2.72 -28.81 19.13
N THR A 292 2.83 -27.53 19.52
CA THR A 292 2.99 -27.17 20.94
C THR A 292 1.66 -27.04 21.67
N GLY A 293 0.56 -26.80 20.95
CA GLY A 293 -0.76 -26.51 21.55
C GLY A 293 -0.80 -25.23 22.38
N LEU A 294 0.31 -24.49 22.45
CA LEU A 294 0.47 -23.26 23.22
C LEU A 294 0.39 -22.07 22.26
N ARG A 295 -0.35 -21.03 22.68
CA ARG A 295 -0.24 -19.73 21.99
C ARG A 295 1.20 -19.20 22.19
N PRO A 296 1.87 -18.68 21.15
CA PRO A 296 3.24 -18.21 21.30
C PRO A 296 3.30 -17.05 22.31
N LYS A 297 3.94 -17.26 23.46
CA LYS A 297 4.17 -16.19 24.45
C LYS A 297 5.52 -15.54 24.19
N ASN A 298 5.54 -14.23 23.94
CA ASN A 298 6.75 -13.39 23.85
C ASN A 298 7.75 -13.69 22.72
N VAL A 299 7.33 -14.31 21.60
CA VAL A 299 8.31 -14.77 20.57
C VAL A 299 8.28 -14.01 19.23
N MET A 300 7.20 -13.32 18.82
CA MET A 300 7.06 -13.00 17.39
C MET A 300 6.29 -11.71 17.06
N SER A 301 6.97 -10.81 16.34
CA SER A 301 6.34 -9.67 15.67
C SER A 301 6.26 -9.88 14.16
N PHE A 302 5.05 -9.91 13.62
CA PHE A 302 4.81 -9.91 12.16
C PHE A 302 4.53 -8.51 11.61
N ILE A 303 4.78 -7.49 12.42
CA ILE A 303 4.55 -6.09 12.06
C ILE A 303 5.38 -5.71 10.84
N PRO A 304 6.69 -6.00 10.75
CA PRO A 304 7.48 -5.65 9.57
C PRO A 304 6.90 -6.26 8.29
N SER A 305 6.46 -7.52 8.35
CA SER A 305 5.84 -8.21 7.21
C SER A 305 4.54 -7.56 6.77
N GLN A 306 3.67 -7.21 7.73
CA GLN A 306 2.42 -6.50 7.44
C GLN A 306 2.67 -5.10 6.86
N LEU A 307 3.59 -4.34 7.46
CA LEU A 307 3.91 -2.99 6.99
C LEU A 307 4.55 -3.01 5.60
N LEU A 308 5.46 -3.95 5.34
CA LEU A 308 6.06 -4.15 4.01
C LEU A 308 5.01 -4.52 2.96
N LEU A 309 4.06 -5.40 3.30
CA LEU A 309 2.94 -5.73 2.41
C LEU A 309 2.10 -4.50 2.07
N TRP A 310 1.81 -3.64 3.06
CA TRP A 310 1.06 -2.41 2.82
C TRP A 310 1.84 -1.40 1.98
N ILE A 311 3.16 -1.29 2.19
CA ILE A 311 4.05 -0.50 1.33
C ILE A 311 3.99 -0.99 -0.11
N LEU A 312 4.08 -2.31 -0.32
CA LEU A 312 3.94 -2.93 -1.65
C LEU A 312 2.61 -2.56 -2.32
N TYR A 313 1.50 -2.65 -1.58
CA TYR A 313 0.18 -2.30 -2.11
C TYR A 313 0.08 -0.82 -2.51
N MET A 314 0.67 0.08 -1.73
CA MET A 314 0.72 1.51 -2.05
C MET A 314 1.60 1.79 -3.27
N GLU A 315 2.75 1.13 -3.43
CA GLU A 315 3.57 1.28 -4.65
C GLU A 315 2.81 0.84 -5.90
N ILE A 316 2.24 -0.37 -5.87
CA ILE A 316 1.49 -0.94 -7.01
C ILE A 316 0.32 -0.03 -7.40
N SER A 317 -0.45 0.42 -6.40
CA SER A 317 -1.59 1.32 -6.63
C SER A 317 -1.13 2.71 -7.10
N GLY A 318 0.13 3.07 -6.89
CA GLY A 318 0.71 4.33 -7.31
C GLY A 318 1.37 4.30 -8.69
N HIS A 319 1.51 3.13 -9.34
CA HIS A 319 2.07 3.04 -10.70
C HIS A 319 1.38 3.97 -11.70
N PRO A 320 0.03 4.04 -11.79
CA PRO A 320 -0.62 4.96 -12.71
C PRO A 320 -0.19 6.42 -12.51
N ARG A 321 0.28 6.81 -11.31
CA ARG A 321 0.70 8.19 -10.96
C ARG A 321 2.14 8.54 -11.36
N GLY A 322 2.85 7.63 -12.04
CA GLY A 322 4.24 7.86 -12.43
C GLY A 322 5.28 7.24 -11.48
N LEU A 323 4.87 6.35 -10.56
CA LEU A 323 5.85 5.58 -9.79
C LEU A 323 6.63 4.62 -10.70
N THR A 324 7.94 4.60 -10.53
CA THR A 324 8.89 3.80 -11.31
C THR A 324 9.48 2.65 -10.51
N GLY A 325 9.90 1.62 -11.22
CA GLY A 325 10.43 0.39 -10.61
C GLY A 325 9.31 -0.58 -10.22
N SER A 326 9.71 -1.68 -9.56
CA SER A 326 8.78 -2.68 -8.99
C SER A 326 9.33 -3.28 -7.70
N LEU A 327 8.83 -2.87 -6.52
CA LEU A 327 9.16 -3.52 -5.24
C LEU A 327 8.72 -4.98 -5.30
N TYR A 328 7.60 -5.27 -5.97
CA TYR A 328 7.16 -6.64 -6.25
C TYR A 328 8.28 -7.48 -6.87
N ASN A 329 8.90 -7.02 -7.97
CA ASN A 329 9.99 -7.76 -8.62
C ASN A 329 11.19 -7.86 -7.68
N THR A 330 11.53 -6.80 -6.93
CA THR A 330 12.63 -6.86 -5.93
C THR A 330 12.39 -7.91 -4.85
N LEU A 331 11.14 -8.09 -4.40
CA LEU A 331 10.78 -9.11 -3.42
C LEU A 331 10.85 -10.53 -4.03
N VAL A 332 10.33 -10.72 -5.24
CA VAL A 332 10.35 -12.03 -5.93
C VAL A 332 11.77 -12.43 -6.33
N GLU A 333 12.53 -11.51 -6.94
CA GLU A 333 13.92 -11.72 -7.38
C GLU A 333 14.88 -11.97 -6.21
N SER A 334 14.52 -11.58 -4.99
CA SER A 334 15.34 -11.86 -3.80
C SER A 334 15.54 -13.37 -3.59
N GLY A 335 14.61 -14.21 -4.08
CA GLY A 335 14.59 -15.64 -3.80
C GLY A 335 14.34 -16.00 -2.33
N HIS A 336 14.17 -15.00 -1.47
CA HIS A 336 13.99 -15.18 -0.03
C HIS A 336 12.50 -15.43 0.27
N SER A 337 12.16 -16.64 0.73
CA SER A 337 10.75 -17.02 0.94
C SER A 337 10.02 -16.09 1.91
N ALA A 338 10.71 -15.55 2.93
CA ALA A 338 10.13 -14.61 3.89
C ALA A 338 9.71 -13.25 3.29
N LEU A 339 10.27 -12.90 2.14
CA LEU A 339 9.98 -11.65 1.43
C LEU A 339 8.95 -11.86 0.32
N HIS A 340 8.58 -13.10 0.01
CA HIS A 340 7.63 -13.37 -1.05
C HIS A 340 6.27 -12.72 -0.73
N PRO A 341 5.65 -11.97 -1.66
CA PRO A 341 4.38 -11.27 -1.40
C PRO A 341 3.27 -12.13 -0.80
N ASP A 342 3.11 -13.37 -1.28
CA ASP A 342 2.12 -14.31 -0.75
C ASP A 342 2.41 -14.71 0.71
N TYR A 343 3.70 -14.87 1.06
CA TYR A 343 4.10 -15.18 2.43
C TYR A 343 3.90 -13.96 3.35
N LEU A 344 4.22 -12.75 2.87
CA LEU A 344 3.93 -11.51 3.59
C LEU A 344 2.42 -11.37 3.87
N HIS A 345 1.56 -11.69 2.90
CA HIS A 345 0.12 -11.73 3.07
C HIS A 345 -0.30 -12.78 4.11
N GLN A 346 0.29 -13.98 4.09
CA GLN A 346 0.04 -15.01 5.09
C GLN A 346 0.42 -14.54 6.51
N CYS A 347 1.57 -13.89 6.67
CA CYS A 347 1.99 -13.29 7.95
C CYS A 347 1.00 -12.22 8.42
N ALA A 348 0.62 -11.31 7.52
CA ALA A 348 -0.33 -10.23 7.81
C ALA A 348 -1.74 -10.72 8.21
N ARG A 349 -2.07 -11.99 7.96
CA ARG A 349 -3.32 -12.62 8.40
C ARG A 349 -3.27 -13.09 9.85
N ILE A 350 -2.16 -13.66 10.28
CA ILE A 350 -2.03 -14.29 11.60
C ILE A 350 -1.41 -13.37 12.65
N TRP A 351 -0.87 -12.23 12.21
CA TRP A 351 -0.10 -11.29 13.02
C TRP A 351 -0.75 -10.95 14.37
N GLY A 352 -2.05 -10.61 14.39
CA GLY A 352 -2.74 -10.18 15.61
C GLY A 352 -2.82 -11.28 16.66
N ARG A 353 -3.11 -12.51 16.23
CA ARG A 353 -3.15 -13.69 17.10
C ARG A 353 -1.79 -13.97 17.74
N CYS A 354 -0.72 -13.77 16.97
CA CYS A 354 0.65 -13.94 17.46
C CYS A 354 1.07 -12.82 18.39
N LEU A 355 0.69 -11.57 18.08
CA LEU A 355 1.09 -10.39 18.83
C LEU A 355 0.39 -10.30 20.19
N TRP A 356 -0.94 -10.36 20.21
CA TRP A 356 -1.74 -10.19 21.43
C TRP A 356 -1.93 -11.49 22.20
N ALA A 357 -1.58 -12.64 21.60
CA ALA A 357 -1.60 -13.96 22.24
C ALA A 357 -2.89 -14.23 23.04
N GLU A 358 -2.80 -14.26 24.38
CA GLU A 358 -3.94 -14.52 25.28
C GLU A 358 -4.91 -13.34 25.39
N GLU A 359 -4.44 -12.12 25.16
CA GLU A 359 -5.27 -10.91 25.18
C GLU A 359 -6.14 -10.78 23.92
N TYR A 360 -5.82 -11.51 22.84
CA TYR A 360 -6.56 -11.41 21.59
C TYR A 360 -7.95 -12.08 21.70
N PRO A 361 -9.05 -11.31 21.61
CA PRO A 361 -10.40 -11.84 21.85
C PRO A 361 -10.83 -12.85 20.79
N GLU A 362 -11.65 -13.82 21.18
CA GLU A 362 -12.24 -14.79 20.26
C GLU A 362 -13.07 -14.13 19.16
N THR A 363 -13.75 -13.01 19.46
CA THR A 363 -14.48 -12.24 18.46
C THR A 363 -13.58 -11.67 17.37
N GLN A 364 -12.33 -11.30 17.70
CA GLN A 364 -11.35 -10.85 16.73
C GLN A 364 -10.74 -12.00 15.94
N ILE A 365 -10.59 -13.17 16.55
CA ILE A 365 -10.16 -14.41 15.87
C ILE A 365 -11.19 -14.79 14.80
N LEU A 366 -12.49 -14.77 15.14
CA LEU A 366 -13.59 -15.03 14.21
C LEU A 366 -13.62 -13.98 13.10
N ASP A 367 -13.53 -12.70 13.45
CA ASP A 367 -13.45 -11.60 12.49
C ASP A 367 -12.29 -11.77 11.49
N ASP A 368 -11.10 -12.20 11.94
CA ASP A 368 -9.98 -12.50 11.03
C ASP A 368 -10.29 -13.68 10.09
N MET A 369 -10.98 -14.72 10.57
CA MET A 369 -11.39 -15.86 9.74
C MET A 369 -12.40 -15.46 8.68
N GLU A 370 -13.42 -14.71 9.08
CA GLU A 370 -14.51 -14.27 8.20
C GLU A 370 -14.00 -13.32 7.09
N ASN A 371 -13.01 -12.48 7.40
CA ASN A 371 -12.45 -11.53 6.43
C ASN A 371 -11.35 -12.14 5.54
N HIS A 372 -10.75 -13.26 5.94
CA HIS A 372 -9.56 -13.81 5.30
C HIS A 372 -9.71 -14.01 3.79
N ARG A 373 -10.79 -14.68 3.38
CA ARG A 373 -10.99 -15.08 1.97
C ARG A 373 -11.17 -13.87 1.07
N ALA A 374 -11.89 -12.85 1.54
CA ALA A 374 -12.02 -11.58 0.84
C ALA A 374 -10.68 -10.82 0.79
N LEU A 375 -9.92 -10.75 1.88
CA LEU A 375 -8.61 -10.08 1.88
C LEU A 375 -7.61 -10.76 0.93
N GLU A 376 -7.69 -12.09 0.79
CA GLU A 376 -6.88 -12.84 -0.18
C GLU A 376 -7.28 -12.53 -1.64
N LEU A 377 -8.57 -12.43 -1.94
CA LEU A 377 -9.03 -11.94 -3.25
C LEU A 377 -8.53 -10.52 -3.53
N ASN A 378 -8.53 -9.64 -2.52
CA ASN A 378 -7.97 -8.29 -2.66
C ASN A 378 -6.46 -8.31 -2.90
N HIS A 379 -5.71 -9.18 -2.21
CA HIS A 379 -4.29 -9.40 -2.47
C HIS A 379 -4.06 -9.77 -3.95
N HIS A 380 -4.78 -10.78 -4.45
CA HIS A 380 -4.71 -11.18 -5.85
C HIS A 380 -5.07 -10.03 -6.81
N SER A 381 -6.10 -9.24 -6.48
CA SER A 381 -6.49 -8.07 -7.30
C SER A 381 -5.34 -7.07 -7.45
N ILE A 382 -4.61 -6.79 -6.38
CA ILE A 382 -3.46 -5.87 -6.41
C ILE A 382 -2.31 -6.48 -7.23
N ILE A 383 -2.01 -7.76 -7.04
CA ILE A 383 -0.94 -8.44 -7.80
C ILE A 383 -1.28 -8.50 -9.29
N ILE A 384 -2.54 -8.76 -9.66
CA ILE A 384 -3.01 -8.71 -11.05
C ILE A 384 -2.79 -7.29 -11.62
N GLY A 385 -3.13 -6.24 -10.88
CA GLY A 385 -2.88 -4.86 -11.30
C GLY A 385 -1.40 -4.59 -11.60
N ASN A 386 -0.50 -5.11 -10.76
CA ASN A 386 0.95 -5.06 -11.03
C ASN A 386 1.32 -5.83 -12.31
N LYS A 387 0.83 -7.06 -12.49
CA LYS A 387 1.11 -7.88 -13.68
C LYS A 387 0.63 -7.21 -14.96
N ILE A 388 -0.58 -6.62 -14.96
CA ILE A 388 -1.11 -5.84 -16.09
C ILE A 388 -0.14 -4.70 -16.42
N TRP A 389 0.28 -3.95 -15.41
CA TRP A 389 1.18 -2.81 -15.59
C TRP A 389 2.56 -3.21 -16.13
N GLN A 390 3.22 -4.20 -15.51
CA GLN A 390 4.55 -4.65 -15.95
C GLN A 390 4.51 -5.22 -17.37
N LEU A 391 3.49 -6.01 -17.70
CA LEU A 391 3.31 -6.56 -19.04
C LEU A 391 3.10 -5.45 -20.08
N ALA A 392 2.31 -4.42 -19.75
CA ALA A 392 2.09 -3.27 -20.62
C ALA A 392 3.36 -2.44 -20.88
N LEU A 393 4.28 -2.40 -19.91
CA LEU A 393 5.57 -1.75 -20.06
C LEU A 393 6.64 -2.64 -20.74
N GLY A 394 6.34 -3.91 -21.02
CA GLY A 394 7.32 -4.87 -21.54
C GLY A 394 8.34 -5.34 -20.50
N ASN A 395 8.06 -5.14 -19.21
CA ASN A 395 8.90 -5.51 -18.08
C ASN A 395 8.43 -6.83 -17.41
N SER A 396 7.72 -7.69 -18.14
CA SER A 396 7.28 -8.98 -17.60
C SER A 396 8.47 -9.90 -17.37
N ASP A 397 8.60 -10.43 -16.14
CA ASP A 397 9.66 -11.39 -15.79
C ASP A 397 9.49 -12.74 -16.50
N ASP A 398 8.25 -13.10 -16.88
CA ASP A 398 7.95 -14.23 -17.75
C ASP A 398 7.86 -13.77 -19.21
N PRO A 399 8.85 -14.11 -20.07
CA PRO A 399 8.85 -13.72 -21.49
C PRO A 399 7.73 -14.40 -22.28
N SER A 400 7.14 -15.46 -21.73
CA SER A 400 6.03 -16.19 -22.33
C SER A 400 4.67 -15.61 -21.96
N MET A 401 4.61 -14.69 -20.98
CA MET A 401 3.37 -14.09 -20.52
C MET A 401 2.78 -13.20 -21.62
N THR A 402 1.53 -13.47 -21.99
CA THR A 402 0.78 -12.68 -22.96
C THR A 402 -0.46 -12.10 -22.31
N PRO A 403 -1.07 -11.04 -22.88
CA PRO A 403 -2.33 -10.51 -22.37
C PRO A 403 -3.43 -11.59 -22.25
N ASP A 404 -3.52 -12.53 -23.18
CA ASP A 404 -4.49 -13.64 -23.12
C ASP A 404 -4.19 -14.64 -22.00
N LYS A 405 -2.92 -14.98 -21.76
CA LYS A 405 -2.52 -15.87 -20.65
C LYS A 405 -2.81 -15.22 -19.31
N LEU A 406 -2.52 -13.92 -19.18
CA LEU A 406 -2.85 -13.15 -17.99
C LEU A 406 -4.36 -13.11 -17.77
N TYR A 407 -5.16 -12.92 -18.83
CA TYR A 407 -6.63 -12.98 -18.72
C TYR A 407 -7.13 -14.35 -18.25
N ALA A 408 -6.54 -15.43 -18.76
CA ALA A 408 -6.86 -16.79 -18.30
C ALA A 408 -6.52 -16.99 -16.82
N GLU A 409 -5.40 -16.43 -16.34
CA GLU A 409 -5.06 -16.42 -14.91
C GLU A 409 -6.12 -15.66 -14.09
N ILE A 410 -6.53 -14.47 -14.54
CA ILE A 410 -7.60 -13.69 -13.90
C ILE A 410 -8.89 -14.51 -13.83
N MET A 411 -9.30 -15.19 -14.91
CA MET A 411 -10.51 -16.01 -14.90
C MET A 411 -10.41 -17.21 -13.95
N ARG A 412 -9.25 -17.86 -13.87
CA ARG A 412 -9.00 -18.95 -12.91
C ARG A 412 -9.14 -18.48 -11.46
N ILE A 413 -8.61 -17.29 -11.14
CA ILE A 413 -8.76 -16.71 -9.80
C ILE A 413 -10.23 -16.35 -9.55
N ARG A 414 -10.92 -15.76 -10.54
CA ARG A 414 -12.36 -15.45 -10.44
C ARG A 414 -13.20 -16.69 -10.14
N GLU A 415 -12.88 -17.83 -10.75
CA GLU A 415 -13.53 -19.11 -10.48
C GLU A 415 -13.22 -19.64 -9.07
N LEU A 416 -11.94 -19.61 -8.66
CA LEU A 416 -11.49 -20.05 -7.35
C LEU A 416 -12.17 -19.30 -6.18
N TYR A 417 -12.45 -18.01 -6.36
CA TYR A 417 -13.13 -17.15 -5.38
C TYR A 417 -14.59 -16.87 -5.73
N SER A 418 -15.21 -17.68 -6.60
CA SER A 418 -16.58 -17.48 -7.10
C SER A 418 -17.61 -17.31 -5.98
N ASP A 419 -17.41 -17.96 -4.84
CA ASP A 419 -18.23 -17.82 -3.64
C ASP A 419 -18.30 -16.37 -3.14
N MET A 420 -17.21 -15.60 -3.19
CA MET A 420 -17.20 -14.18 -2.81
C MET A 420 -18.08 -13.33 -3.73
N PHE A 421 -18.04 -13.58 -5.04
CA PHE A 421 -18.87 -12.88 -6.03
C PHE A 421 -20.35 -13.23 -5.87
N ILE A 422 -20.65 -14.51 -5.61
CA ILE A 422 -22.01 -15.00 -5.37
C ILE A 422 -22.56 -14.36 -4.08
N THR A 423 -21.81 -14.40 -2.98
CA THR A 423 -22.19 -13.73 -1.73
C THR A 423 -22.41 -12.24 -1.96
N ALA A 424 -21.48 -11.55 -2.65
CA ALA A 424 -21.60 -10.12 -2.89
C ALA A 424 -22.90 -9.75 -3.63
N ARG A 425 -23.31 -10.60 -4.59
CA ARG A 425 -24.52 -10.42 -5.40
C ARG A 425 -25.80 -10.65 -4.60
N PHE A 426 -25.89 -11.75 -3.85
CA PHE A 426 -27.14 -12.19 -3.23
C PHE A 426 -27.36 -11.70 -1.80
N THR A 427 -26.33 -11.19 -1.12
CA THR A 427 -26.49 -10.65 0.23
C THR A 427 -27.32 -9.37 0.20
N SER A 428 -28.38 -9.35 1.00
CA SER A 428 -29.29 -8.22 1.15
C SER A 428 -28.72 -7.14 2.06
N SER A 429 -29.21 -5.93 1.86
CA SER A 429 -28.96 -4.72 2.63
C SER A 429 -29.32 -4.76 4.13
N SER A 430 -29.76 -5.89 4.66
CA SER A 430 -30.10 -6.04 6.09
C SER A 430 -28.91 -6.49 6.94
N LEU A 431 -27.81 -6.97 6.33
CA LEU A 431 -26.60 -7.45 7.00
C LEU A 431 -25.46 -6.41 6.97
N PHE A 432 -25.79 -5.13 6.98
CA PHE A 432 -24.78 -4.07 6.95
C PHE A 432 -24.04 -3.85 8.27
N ALA A 433 -24.35 -4.56 9.35
CA ALA A 433 -23.54 -4.48 10.56
C ALA A 433 -22.20 -5.24 10.46
N TYR A 434 -21.98 -6.05 9.41
CA TYR A 434 -20.91 -7.04 9.36
C TYR A 434 -19.70 -6.55 8.56
N ARG A 435 -18.55 -6.35 9.23
CA ARG A 435 -17.29 -5.94 8.59
C ARG A 435 -16.90 -6.79 7.40
N ALA A 436 -17.05 -8.11 7.53
CA ALA A 436 -16.70 -9.08 6.51
C ALA A 436 -17.39 -8.77 5.17
N LEU A 437 -18.64 -8.30 5.19
CA LEU A 437 -19.38 -7.96 3.99
C LEU A 437 -18.78 -6.74 3.26
N PHE A 438 -18.33 -5.71 4.00
CA PHE A 438 -17.63 -4.57 3.39
C PHE A 438 -16.29 -4.97 2.80
N THR A 439 -15.58 -5.88 3.46
CA THR A 439 -14.34 -6.44 2.92
C THR A 439 -14.62 -7.24 1.65
N ILE A 440 -15.66 -8.08 1.63
CA ILE A 440 -16.10 -8.81 0.42
C ILE A 440 -16.39 -7.82 -0.72
N TYR A 441 -17.21 -6.80 -0.47
CA TYR A 441 -17.56 -5.82 -1.49
C TYR A 441 -16.33 -5.04 -1.98
N LEU A 442 -15.43 -4.62 -1.09
CA LEU A 442 -14.16 -4.00 -1.48
C LEU A 442 -13.37 -4.91 -2.42
N SER A 443 -13.16 -6.16 -2.02
CA SER A 443 -12.32 -7.10 -2.74
C SER A 443 -12.90 -7.46 -4.10
N VAL A 444 -14.22 -7.69 -4.18
CA VAL A 444 -14.91 -7.94 -5.45
C VAL A 444 -14.84 -6.71 -6.35
N CYS A 445 -15.04 -5.50 -5.80
CA CYS A 445 -14.88 -4.27 -6.57
C CYS A 445 -13.46 -4.05 -7.07
N ALA A 446 -12.45 -4.35 -6.26
CA ALA A 446 -11.06 -4.26 -6.66
C ALA A 446 -10.75 -5.26 -7.80
N PHE A 447 -11.27 -6.48 -7.70
CA PHE A 447 -11.05 -7.54 -8.68
C PHE A 447 -11.75 -7.28 -10.02
N GLU A 448 -13.06 -6.99 -10.00
CA GLU A 448 -13.83 -6.69 -11.22
C GLU A 448 -13.25 -5.46 -11.95
N ALA A 449 -12.71 -4.48 -11.22
CA ALA A 449 -11.99 -3.35 -11.81
C ALA A 449 -10.71 -3.78 -12.56
N GLN A 450 -10.01 -4.85 -12.14
CA GLN A 450 -8.83 -5.35 -12.87
C GLN A 450 -9.20 -6.02 -14.20
N ILE A 451 -10.38 -6.65 -14.30
CA ILE A 451 -10.88 -7.22 -15.56
C ILE A 451 -11.06 -6.11 -16.59
N LEU A 452 -11.71 -5.01 -16.17
CA LEU A 452 -11.92 -3.84 -17.03
C LEU A 452 -10.58 -3.15 -17.35
N TYR A 453 -9.67 -3.08 -16.37
CA TYR A 453 -8.35 -2.48 -16.56
C TYR A 453 -7.51 -3.25 -17.58
N HIS A 454 -7.48 -4.57 -17.49
CA HIS A 454 -6.82 -5.44 -18.47
C HIS A 454 -7.33 -5.17 -19.89
N ARG A 455 -8.66 -5.12 -20.08
CA ARG A 455 -9.25 -4.80 -21.39
C ARG A 455 -8.83 -3.41 -21.87
N ARG A 456 -8.89 -2.38 -21.01
CA ARG A 456 -8.51 -1.00 -21.35
C ARG A 456 -7.06 -0.85 -21.74
N ILE A 457 -6.17 -1.64 -21.16
CA ILE A 457 -4.73 -1.57 -21.43
C ILE A 457 -4.36 -2.33 -22.71
N PHE A 458 -4.92 -3.51 -22.95
CA PHE A 458 -4.46 -4.38 -24.05
C PHE A 458 -5.40 -4.45 -25.26
N TYR A 459 -6.69 -4.14 -25.08
CA TYR A 459 -7.71 -4.38 -26.10
C TYR A 459 -8.62 -3.17 -26.36
N ALA A 460 -8.19 -1.95 -26.01
CA ALA A 460 -8.99 -0.74 -26.17
C ALA A 460 -9.56 -0.55 -27.59
N LYS A 461 -8.81 -0.92 -28.63
CA LYS A 461 -9.18 -0.67 -30.04
C LYS A 461 -9.58 -1.92 -30.81
N SER A 462 -9.56 -3.10 -30.19
CA SER A 462 -9.59 -4.37 -30.92
C SER A 462 -10.87 -5.17 -30.75
N ARG A 463 -11.65 -4.97 -29.67
CA ARG A 463 -12.92 -5.70 -29.49
C ARG A 463 -13.97 -4.99 -28.63
N PRO A 464 -15.28 -5.23 -28.91
CA PRO A 464 -16.35 -4.88 -27.98
C PRO A 464 -16.22 -5.66 -26.66
N PRO A 465 -16.86 -5.19 -25.57
CA PRO A 465 -16.81 -5.91 -24.30
C PRO A 465 -17.48 -7.28 -24.43
N ASN A 466 -16.94 -8.28 -23.74
CA ASN A 466 -17.55 -9.60 -23.60
C ASN A 466 -18.56 -9.63 -22.43
N ASP A 467 -19.22 -10.78 -22.24
CA ASP A 467 -20.24 -10.92 -21.19
C ASP A 467 -19.68 -10.77 -19.77
N VAL A 468 -18.45 -11.25 -19.54
CA VAL A 468 -17.78 -11.10 -18.24
C VAL A 468 -17.48 -9.63 -17.95
N GLU A 469 -16.99 -8.89 -18.94
CA GLU A 469 -16.69 -7.47 -18.81
C GLU A 469 -17.97 -6.63 -18.60
N ARG A 470 -19.06 -6.95 -19.31
CA ARG A 470 -20.39 -6.33 -19.05
C ARG A 470 -20.91 -6.65 -17.65
N GLN A 471 -20.74 -7.89 -17.21
CA GLN A 471 -21.12 -8.30 -15.87
C GLN A 471 -20.26 -7.59 -14.81
N ALA A 472 -18.97 -7.38 -15.07
CA ALA A 472 -18.07 -6.63 -14.18
C ALA A 472 -18.57 -5.21 -13.94
N VAL A 473 -18.95 -4.47 -15.00
CA VAL A 473 -19.54 -3.12 -14.88
C VAL A 473 -20.83 -3.15 -14.03
N THR A 474 -21.71 -4.10 -14.31
CA THR A 474 -22.99 -4.25 -13.58
C THR A 474 -22.74 -4.55 -12.09
N THR A 475 -21.82 -5.47 -11.79
CA THR A 475 -21.43 -5.83 -10.43
C THR A 475 -20.83 -4.62 -9.70
N LEU A 476 -19.91 -3.88 -10.36
CA LEU A 476 -19.31 -2.68 -9.77
C LEU A 476 -20.36 -1.64 -9.40
N LEU A 477 -21.28 -1.31 -10.30
CA LEU A 477 -22.34 -0.35 -10.01
C LEU A 477 -23.17 -0.79 -8.80
N ASP A 478 -23.67 -2.03 -8.80
CA ASP A 478 -24.49 -2.58 -7.70
C ASP A 478 -23.77 -2.49 -6.34
N LEU A 479 -22.51 -2.95 -6.29
CA LEU A 479 -21.75 -2.96 -5.04
C LEU A 479 -21.35 -1.56 -4.56
N LEU A 480 -21.01 -0.65 -5.48
CA LEU A 480 -20.72 0.75 -5.13
C LEU A 480 -21.97 1.45 -4.58
N TYR A 481 -23.14 1.22 -5.18
CA TYR A 481 -24.41 1.72 -4.65
C TYR A 481 -24.73 1.14 -3.28
N LYS A 482 -24.58 -0.18 -3.09
CA LYS A 482 -24.77 -0.86 -1.81
C LYS A 482 -23.90 -0.21 -0.74
N GLN A 483 -22.59 -0.06 -0.97
CA GLN A 483 -21.69 0.56 0.02
C GLN A 483 -22.04 2.02 0.30
N TYR A 484 -22.31 2.82 -0.75
CA TYR A 484 -22.65 4.24 -0.59
C TYR A 484 -23.95 4.45 0.21
N SER A 485 -24.95 3.58 0.00
CA SER A 485 -26.24 3.65 0.71
C SER A 485 -26.13 3.38 2.22
N VAL A 486 -25.07 2.69 2.64
CA VAL A 486 -24.80 2.39 4.05
C VAL A 486 -23.99 3.49 4.70
N GLU A 487 -22.82 3.75 4.15
CA GLU A 487 -21.85 4.71 4.69
C GLU A 487 -21.01 5.24 3.51
N PRO A 488 -21.28 6.48 3.05
CA PRO A 488 -20.56 7.10 1.95
C PRO A 488 -19.03 7.05 2.09
N LYS A 489 -18.50 7.11 3.31
CA LYS A 489 -17.04 7.03 3.56
C LYS A 489 -16.41 5.72 3.07
N LEU A 490 -17.18 4.64 2.95
CA LEU A 490 -16.66 3.37 2.43
C LEU A 490 -16.13 3.51 1.00
N LEU A 491 -16.70 4.42 0.19
CA LEU A 491 -16.22 4.70 -1.17
C LEU A 491 -14.82 5.30 -1.20
N HIS A 492 -14.31 5.85 -0.09
CA HIS A 492 -12.95 6.41 -0.01
C HIS A 492 -11.87 5.35 -0.31
N ARG A 493 -12.21 4.07 -0.18
CA ARG A 493 -11.32 2.92 -0.39
C ARG A 493 -11.38 2.38 -1.83
N MET A 494 -12.32 2.86 -2.66
CA MET A 494 -12.59 2.33 -4.00
C MET A 494 -12.54 3.37 -5.15
N PRO A 495 -11.69 4.42 -5.09
CA PRO A 495 -11.67 5.44 -6.14
C PRO A 495 -11.31 4.86 -7.52
N TRP A 496 -10.43 3.84 -7.56
CA TRP A 496 -10.10 3.16 -8.80
C TRP A 496 -11.28 2.39 -9.39
N SER A 497 -12.04 1.67 -8.57
CA SER A 497 -13.23 0.94 -9.03
C SER A 497 -14.32 1.89 -9.55
N ILE A 498 -14.50 3.05 -8.90
CA ILE A 498 -15.45 4.08 -9.37
C ILE A 498 -14.96 4.68 -10.70
N PHE A 499 -13.66 4.94 -10.83
CA PHE A 499 -13.08 5.41 -12.09
C PHE A 499 -13.30 4.41 -13.23
N MET A 500 -13.01 3.13 -13.01
CA MET A 500 -13.19 2.09 -14.02
C MET A 500 -14.67 1.95 -14.44
N VAL A 501 -15.62 2.03 -13.51
CA VAL A 501 -17.04 1.95 -13.86
C VAL A 501 -17.52 3.20 -14.61
N MET A 502 -17.02 4.39 -14.26
CA MET A 502 -17.37 5.64 -14.92
C MET A 502 -16.99 5.62 -16.41
N ILE A 503 -15.78 5.15 -16.73
CA ILE A 503 -15.30 5.14 -18.12
C ILE A 503 -15.86 3.99 -18.95
N GLU A 504 -16.40 2.94 -18.32
CA GLU A 504 -16.95 1.75 -18.99
C GLU A 504 -18.48 1.74 -19.10
N THR A 505 -19.20 2.44 -18.23
CA THR A 505 -20.66 2.48 -18.32
C THR A 505 -21.12 3.31 -19.51
N GLU A 506 -22.05 2.76 -20.29
CA GLU A 506 -22.69 3.45 -21.41
C GLU A 506 -23.87 4.32 -20.96
N ASP A 507 -24.44 4.03 -19.78
CA ASP A 507 -25.57 4.75 -19.22
C ASP A 507 -25.12 6.12 -18.64
N PRO A 508 -25.61 7.25 -19.20
CA PRO A 508 -25.28 8.59 -18.71
C PRO A 508 -25.60 8.81 -17.23
N ILE A 509 -26.69 8.23 -16.71
CA ILE A 509 -27.11 8.43 -15.31
C ILE A 509 -26.08 7.80 -14.37
N HIS A 510 -25.67 6.57 -14.67
CA HIS A 510 -24.65 5.87 -13.90
C HIS A 510 -23.27 6.53 -14.03
N ARG A 511 -22.94 7.07 -15.21
CA ARG A 511 -21.70 7.82 -15.44
C ARG A 511 -21.65 9.08 -14.58
N ASP A 512 -22.69 9.90 -14.64
CA ASP A 512 -22.78 11.15 -13.87
C ASP A 512 -22.74 10.88 -12.36
N TRP A 513 -23.40 9.82 -11.91
CA TRP A 513 -23.32 9.39 -10.52
C TRP A 513 -21.89 9.03 -10.11
N ALA A 514 -21.19 8.20 -10.89
CA ALA A 514 -19.83 7.78 -10.60
C ALA A 514 -18.86 8.97 -10.62
N GLU A 515 -19.00 9.88 -11.59
CA GLU A 515 -18.23 11.12 -11.66
C GLU A 515 -18.45 11.99 -10.41
N GLN A 516 -19.70 12.15 -9.97
CA GLN A 516 -20.01 12.89 -8.75
C GLN A 516 -19.32 12.28 -7.52
N ARG A 517 -19.35 10.96 -7.38
CA ARG A 517 -18.66 10.25 -6.28
C ARG A 517 -17.15 10.43 -6.33
N LEU A 518 -16.53 10.44 -7.51
CA LEU A 518 -15.09 10.73 -7.66
C LEU A 518 -14.75 12.15 -7.23
N ARG A 519 -15.58 13.13 -7.59
CA ARG A 519 -15.41 14.54 -7.19
C ARG A 519 -15.50 14.72 -5.68
N GLU A 520 -16.36 13.96 -5.00
CA GLU A 520 -16.47 13.98 -3.53
C GLU A 520 -15.16 13.51 -2.87
N VAL A 521 -14.53 12.46 -3.40
CA VAL A 521 -13.31 11.90 -2.80
C VAL A 521 -12.01 12.58 -3.26
N ARG A 522 -12.07 13.51 -4.22
CA ARG A 522 -10.89 14.14 -4.86
C ARG A 522 -9.91 14.78 -3.89
N HIS A 523 -10.41 15.35 -2.80
CA HIS A 523 -9.62 16.12 -1.84
C HIS A 523 -9.05 15.23 -0.72
N LEU A 524 -9.52 13.99 -0.61
CA LEU A 524 -9.21 13.05 0.47
C LEU A 524 -7.81 12.45 0.39
N HIS A 525 -7.22 12.43 -0.80
CA HIS A 525 -5.96 11.73 -1.08
C HIS A 525 -5.34 12.28 -2.37
N GLU A 526 -4.02 12.48 -2.45
CA GLU A 526 -3.36 12.99 -3.67
C GLU A 526 -3.62 12.08 -4.87
N GLY A 527 -3.61 10.76 -4.67
CA GLY A 527 -4.02 9.80 -5.69
C GLY A 527 -5.49 9.90 -6.12
N ASN A 528 -6.39 10.43 -5.29
CA ASN A 528 -7.78 10.67 -5.71
C ASN A 528 -7.87 11.92 -6.59
N ALA A 529 -7.10 12.96 -6.27
CA ALA A 529 -6.97 14.13 -7.13
C ALA A 529 -6.38 13.74 -8.51
N TYR A 530 -5.40 12.83 -8.51
CA TYR A 530 -4.88 12.24 -9.74
C TYR A 530 -5.97 11.49 -10.53
N ILE A 531 -6.73 10.60 -9.89
CA ILE A 531 -7.83 9.89 -10.56
C ILE A 531 -8.84 10.89 -11.15
N ASN A 532 -9.17 11.98 -10.45
CA ASN A 532 -10.04 13.02 -11.00
C ASN A 532 -9.42 13.72 -12.23
N THR A 533 -8.10 13.93 -12.24
CA THR A 533 -7.41 14.46 -13.42
C THR A 533 -7.52 13.49 -14.60
N LEU A 534 -7.44 12.17 -14.33
CA LEU A 534 -7.67 11.15 -15.36
C LEU A 534 -9.09 11.18 -15.91
N VAL A 535 -10.10 11.42 -15.06
CA VAL A 535 -11.49 11.61 -15.50
C VAL A 535 -11.55 12.71 -16.55
N ASP A 536 -11.00 13.89 -16.25
CA ASP A 536 -11.02 15.03 -17.16
C ASP A 536 -10.35 14.69 -18.51
N LEU A 537 -9.19 14.03 -18.47
CA LEU A 537 -8.45 13.61 -19.67
C LEU A 537 -9.22 12.57 -20.51
N VAL A 538 -9.86 11.60 -19.87
CA VAL A 538 -10.65 10.57 -20.56
C VAL A 538 -11.90 11.21 -21.20
N VAL A 539 -12.63 12.04 -20.44
CA VAL A 539 -13.83 12.72 -20.93
C VAL A 539 -13.51 13.66 -22.09
N GLU A 540 -12.42 14.43 -22.00
CA GLU A 540 -11.96 15.29 -23.10
C GLU A 540 -11.67 14.46 -24.35
N ARG A 541 -10.96 13.34 -24.21
CA ARG A 541 -10.61 12.48 -25.34
C ARG A 541 -11.81 11.78 -25.96
N GLN A 542 -12.76 11.32 -25.15
CA GLN A 542 -14.04 10.78 -25.63
C GLN A 542 -14.86 11.83 -26.38
N ARG A 543 -14.82 13.10 -25.96
CA ARG A 543 -15.49 14.19 -26.69
C ARG A 543 -14.84 14.46 -28.04
N MET A 544 -13.51 14.39 -28.12
CA MET A 544 -12.78 14.58 -29.38
C MET A 544 -12.98 13.42 -30.37
N TYR A 545 -13.11 12.19 -29.86
CA TYR A 545 -13.24 10.97 -30.66
C TYR A 545 -14.39 10.10 -30.11
N PRO A 546 -15.66 10.46 -30.37
CA PRO A 546 -16.82 9.79 -29.76
C PRO A 546 -16.95 8.31 -30.15
N ASP A 547 -16.44 7.92 -31.32
CA ASP A 547 -16.50 6.55 -31.82
C ASP A 547 -15.26 5.72 -31.44
N GLU A 548 -14.27 6.32 -30.77
CA GLU A 548 -13.05 5.62 -30.36
C GLU A 548 -12.99 5.44 -28.84
N MET A 549 -12.81 4.20 -28.43
CA MET A 549 -12.53 3.88 -27.04
C MET A 549 -11.13 4.40 -26.65
N VAL A 550 -11.08 5.17 -25.57
CA VAL A 550 -9.85 5.78 -25.07
C VAL A 550 -8.84 4.70 -24.65
N ASP A 551 -7.66 4.78 -25.26
CA ASP A 551 -6.46 4.04 -24.86
C ASP A 551 -5.95 4.58 -23.52
N LEU A 552 -6.21 3.83 -22.46
CA LEU A 552 -5.85 4.23 -21.10
C LEU A 552 -4.32 4.19 -20.90
N LEU A 553 -3.61 3.29 -21.57
CA LEU A 553 -2.16 3.18 -21.42
C LEU A 553 -1.45 4.44 -21.94
N ASP A 554 -1.88 4.97 -23.10
CA ASP A 554 -1.35 6.24 -23.66
C ASP A 554 -1.52 7.40 -22.67
N ILE A 555 -2.68 7.51 -22.01
CA ILE A 555 -2.92 8.55 -21.00
C ILE A 555 -2.00 8.36 -19.78
N LEU A 556 -1.90 7.14 -19.27
CA LEU A 556 -1.10 6.83 -18.08
C LEU A 556 0.41 6.99 -18.32
N GLN A 557 0.91 6.67 -19.52
CA GLN A 557 2.34 6.75 -19.85
C GLN A 557 2.84 8.18 -20.09
N ARG A 558 1.99 9.09 -20.58
CA ARG A 558 2.40 10.50 -20.82
C ARG A 558 2.93 11.18 -19.57
N GLN A 559 2.48 10.75 -18.38
CA GLN A 559 2.93 11.26 -17.08
C GLN A 559 4.34 10.80 -16.68
N TYR A 560 4.88 9.74 -17.28
CA TYR A 560 6.27 9.31 -17.06
C TYR A 560 7.28 10.13 -17.88
N SER A 561 6.80 10.84 -18.91
CA SER A 561 7.64 11.60 -19.84
C SER A 561 7.73 13.09 -19.49
N SER A 562 6.95 13.56 -18.50
CA SER A 562 6.96 14.90 -17.92
C SER A 562 7.70 14.91 -16.58
#